data_AF-A0A0H3HU67-F1
#
_entry.id   AF-A0A0H3HU67-F1
#
_cell.length_a   1.000
_cell.length_b   1.000
_cell.length_c   1.000
_cell.angle_alpha   90.00
_cell.angle_beta   90.00
_cell.angle_gamma   90.00
#
_symmetry.space_group_name_H-M   'P 1'
#
loop_
_entity.id
_entity.type
_entity.pdbx_description
1 polymer ?
#
loop_
_entity_poly.entity_id
_entity_poly.type
_entity_poly.pdbx_seq_one_letter_code
_entity_poly.pdbx_strand_id
1 'polypeptide(L)'
;MNTKTTIVWATAAALTALALSPAAFAQGKTRDEVRQELIRAQHEGVVPAGKNDYPPSAALVARNKELHAISVHGGKTDLALDQHDQTVAR
;
A
#
# COMPACT_ATOMS: atom_id res chain seq x y z
N MET A 1 -40.12 35.96 20.07
CA MET A 1 -38.83 35.71 19.41
C MET A 1 -37.78 35.51 20.48
N ASN A 2 -37.12 34.35 20.47
CA ASN A 2 -35.73 34.09 20.89
C ASN A 2 -35.59 32.80 21.70
N THR A 3 -35.13 31.81 20.94
CA THR A 3 -35.00 30.40 21.25
C THR A 3 -33.61 30.05 21.81
N LYS A 4 -33.53 28.82 22.34
CA LYS A 4 -32.35 27.96 22.50
C LYS A 4 -31.57 28.25 23.78
N THR A 5 -31.63 27.32 24.75
CA THR A 5 -30.46 26.63 25.34
C THR A 5 -30.92 25.76 26.51
N THR A 6 -31.07 24.46 26.28
CA THR A 6 -31.08 23.42 27.32
C THR A 6 -30.33 22.19 26.80
N ILE A 7 -29.03 22.14 27.11
CA ILE A 7 -28.30 21.01 27.74
C ILE A 7 -28.66 19.63 27.14
N VAL A 8 -27.91 19.13 26.14
CA VAL A 8 -26.71 18.27 26.31
C VAL A 8 -26.95 17.20 27.37
N TRP A 9 -27.23 15.95 26.99
CA TRP A 9 -26.88 14.70 27.69
C TRP A 9 -27.62 13.54 27.01
N ALA A 10 -27.11 13.02 25.88
CA ALA A 10 -27.38 11.64 25.40
C ALA A 10 -26.72 11.31 24.05
N THR A 11 -25.45 11.63 23.80
CA THR A 11 -24.69 10.97 22.69
C THR A 11 -23.19 10.80 23.00
N ALA A 12 -22.78 10.84 24.26
CA ALA A 12 -21.39 10.56 24.68
C ALA A 12 -21.10 9.03 24.78
N ALA A 13 -21.69 8.23 23.90
CA ALA A 13 -21.49 6.78 23.84
C ALA A 13 -21.28 6.25 22.42
N ALA A 14 -20.96 7.12 21.46
CA ALA A 14 -20.61 6.72 20.09
C ALA A 14 -19.13 6.98 19.73
N LEU A 15 -18.36 7.63 20.61
CA LEU A 15 -16.95 7.97 20.34
C LEU A 15 -15.94 6.91 20.81
N THR A 16 -16.36 5.90 21.57
CA THR A 16 -15.46 4.82 22.04
C THR A 16 -15.27 3.69 21.04
N ALA A 17 -16.01 3.66 19.92
CA ALA A 17 -15.91 2.61 18.91
C ALA A 17 -14.74 2.78 17.92
N LEU A 18 -13.99 3.90 17.97
CA LEU A 18 -12.86 4.11 17.04
C LEU A 18 -11.54 3.46 17.51
N ALA A 19 -11.48 2.93 18.73
CA ALA A 19 -10.23 2.44 19.32
C ALA A 19 -9.93 0.95 19.08
N LEU A 20 -10.87 0.17 18.54
CA LEU A 20 -10.62 -1.22 18.16
C LEU A 20 -10.64 -1.33 16.64
N SER A 21 -9.56 -0.91 16.00
CA SER A 21 -9.30 -1.31 14.62
C SER A 21 -8.84 -2.78 14.64
N PRO A 22 -9.64 -3.76 14.21
CA PRO A 22 -9.21 -5.16 14.12
C PRO A 22 -7.98 -5.35 13.19
N ALA A 23 -7.64 -4.34 12.40
CA ALA A 23 -6.42 -4.28 11.59
C ALA A 23 -5.12 -4.43 12.43
N ALA A 24 -5.12 -4.05 13.70
CA ALA A 24 -3.93 -4.19 14.56
C ALA A 24 -3.63 -5.65 14.95
N PHE A 25 -4.61 -6.54 14.85
CA PHE A 25 -4.50 -7.97 15.16
C PHE A 25 -4.71 -8.86 13.94
N ALA A 26 -4.59 -8.30 12.73
CA ALA A 26 -4.52 -9.14 11.53
C ALA A 26 -3.34 -10.10 11.70
N GLN A 27 -3.59 -11.40 11.51
CA GLN A 27 -2.54 -12.41 11.52
C GLN A 27 -1.45 -11.95 10.55
N GLY A 28 -0.24 -11.74 11.05
CA GLY A 28 0.86 -11.24 10.24
C GLY A 28 1.12 -12.17 9.05
N LYS A 29 1.47 -11.58 7.91
CA LYS A 29 1.85 -12.36 6.72
C LYS A 29 2.97 -13.33 7.06
N THR A 30 2.91 -14.54 6.53
CA THR A 30 4.03 -15.48 6.65
C THR A 30 5.25 -14.93 5.90
N ARG A 31 6.45 -15.40 6.24
CA ARG A 31 7.67 -14.97 5.53
C ARG A 31 7.59 -15.23 4.04
N ASP A 32 6.94 -16.32 3.64
CA ASP A 32 6.80 -16.69 2.23
C ASP A 32 5.79 -15.79 1.51
N GLU A 33 4.69 -15.40 2.17
CA GLU A 33 3.75 -14.40 1.65
C GLU A 33 4.42 -13.03 1.47
N VAL A 34 5.22 -12.58 2.43
CA VAL A 34 5.97 -11.32 2.30
C VAL A 34 6.94 -11.39 1.14
N ARG A 35 7.65 -12.51 0.95
CA ARG A 35 8.53 -12.69 -0.21
C ARG A 35 7.78 -12.61 -1.52
N GLN A 36 6.63 -13.27 -1.64
CA GLN A 36 5.80 -13.22 -2.84
C GLN A 36 5.34 -11.80 -3.15
N GLU A 37 4.96 -11.03 -2.14
CA GLU A 37 4.58 -9.63 -2.30
C GLU A 37 5.77 -8.75 -2.73
N LEU A 38 6.96 -8.98 -2.17
CA LEU A 38 8.16 -8.25 -2.58
C LEU A 38 8.57 -8.56 -4.02
N ILE A 39 8.42 -9.82 -4.46
CA ILE A 39 8.64 -10.20 -5.85
C ILE A 39 7.64 -9.49 -6.75
N ARG A 40 6.35 -9.48 -6.36
CA ARG A 40 5.30 -8.74 -7.06
C ARG A 40 5.62 -7.24 -7.16
N ALA A 41 6.02 -6.61 -6.06
CA ALA A 41 6.31 -5.18 -6.03
C ALA A 41 7.50 -4.80 -6.93
N GLN A 42 8.48 -5.71 -7.05
CA GLN A 42 9.61 -5.56 -7.95
C GLN A 42 9.19 -5.69 -9.41
N HIS A 43 8.40 -6.72 -9.74
CA HIS A 43 7.81 -6.92 -11.07
C HIS A 43 6.98 -5.71 -11.52
N GLU A 44 6.20 -5.12 -10.60
CA GLU A 44 5.42 -3.94 -10.91
C GLU A 44 6.25 -2.66 -11.03
N GLY A 45 7.56 -2.69 -10.74
CA GLY A 45 8.41 -1.49 -10.76
C GLY A 45 8.05 -0.46 -9.67
N VAL A 46 7.38 -0.88 -8.59
CA VAL A 46 6.97 0.03 -7.49
C VAL A 46 8.15 0.35 -6.57
N VAL A 47 9.11 -0.58 -6.44
CA VAL A 47 10.23 -0.46 -5.52
C VAL A 47 11.21 0.62 -6.02
N PRO A 48 11.41 1.72 -5.27
CA PRO A 48 12.38 2.73 -5.65
C PRO A 48 13.82 2.22 -5.44
N ALA A 49 14.72 2.53 -6.37
CA ALA A 49 16.14 2.19 -6.25
C ALA A 49 16.87 3.04 -5.19
N GLY A 50 16.41 4.28 -4.97
CA GLY A 50 16.95 5.19 -3.96
C GLY A 50 16.39 4.91 -2.57
N LYS A 51 17.24 5.06 -1.54
CA LYS A 51 16.88 4.81 -0.14
C LYS A 51 16.51 6.07 0.65
N ASN A 52 16.63 7.24 0.03
CA ASN A 52 16.64 8.52 0.73
C ASN A 52 15.26 9.21 0.76
N ASP A 53 14.32 8.78 -0.08
CA ASP A 53 12.98 9.35 -0.17
C ASP A 53 11.95 8.37 0.40
N TYR A 54 11.80 8.40 1.73
CA TYR A 54 10.83 7.56 2.42
C TYR A 54 9.79 8.40 3.17
N PRO A 55 8.48 8.21 2.89
CA PRO A 55 7.91 7.34 1.85
C PRO A 55 8.12 7.92 0.43
N PRO A 56 8.24 7.08 -0.60
CA PRO A 56 8.41 7.57 -1.97
C PRO A 56 7.19 8.37 -2.43
N SER A 57 7.42 9.40 -3.23
CA SER A 57 6.31 10.19 -3.79
C SER A 57 5.54 9.39 -4.84
N ALA A 58 4.23 9.66 -4.97
CA ALA A 58 3.39 8.98 -5.95
C ALA A 58 3.88 9.19 -7.40
N ALA A 59 4.41 10.38 -7.70
CA ALA A 59 5.00 10.68 -9.00
C ALA A 59 6.25 9.84 -9.29
N LEU A 60 7.11 9.63 -8.28
CA LEU A 60 8.29 8.78 -8.39
C LEU A 60 7.88 7.33 -8.64
N VAL A 61 6.88 6.83 -7.92
CA VAL A 61 6.34 5.47 -8.13
C VAL A 61 5.80 5.34 -9.55
N ALA A 62 4.99 6.30 -10.03
CA ALA A 62 4.42 6.26 -11.39
C ALA A 62 5.50 6.24 -12.47
N ARG A 63 6.52 7.10 -12.34
CA ARG A 63 7.67 7.12 -13.25
C ARG A 63 8.43 5.79 -13.26
N ASN A 64 8.64 5.19 -12.09
CA ASN A 64 9.34 3.91 -12.01
C ASN A 64 8.55 2.79 -12.70
N LYS A 65 7.22 2.75 -12.53
CA LYS A 65 6.35 1.80 -13.24
C LYS A 65 6.49 1.94 -14.76
N GLU A 66 6.48 3.17 -15.28
CA GLU A 66 6.63 3.44 -16.71
C GLU A 66 8.00 2.99 -17.23
N LEU A 67 9.08 3.37 -16.55
CA LEU A 67 10.44 2.97 -16.92
C LEU A 67 10.62 1.45 -16.85
N HIS A 68 10.04 0.80 -15.85
CA HIS A 68 10.06 -0.66 -15.72
C HIS A 68 9.34 -1.33 -16.89
N ALA A 69 8.12 -0.89 -17.21
CA ALA A 69 7.35 -1.40 -18.34
C ALA A 69 8.11 -1.28 -19.68
N ILE A 70 8.78 -0.15 -19.92
CA ILE A 70 9.56 0.07 -21.13
C ILE A 70 10.80 -0.84 -21.17
N SER A 71 11.56 -0.89 -20.09
CA SER A 71 12.85 -1.60 -20.05
C SER A 71 12.72 -3.12 -19.97
N VAL A 72 11.75 -3.61 -19.21
CA VAL A 72 11.60 -5.04 -18.90
C VAL A 72 10.60 -5.72 -19.84
N HIS A 73 9.49 -5.05 -20.16
CA HIS A 73 8.40 -5.63 -20.95
C HIS A 73 8.26 -5.04 -22.36
N GLY A 74 9.19 -4.17 -22.78
CA GLY A 74 9.13 -3.51 -24.10
C GLY A 74 7.87 -2.65 -24.29
N GLY A 75 7.41 -2.00 -23.23
CA GLY A 75 6.23 -1.15 -23.19
C GLY A 75 4.90 -1.89 -22.98
N LYS A 76 4.93 -3.20 -22.77
CA LYS A 76 3.74 -3.98 -22.39
C LYS A 76 3.58 -3.97 -20.88
N THR A 77 2.35 -3.84 -20.39
CA THR A 77 2.03 -4.10 -18.98
C THR A 77 1.51 -5.53 -18.89
N ASP A 78 2.39 -6.53 -19.01
CA ASP A 78 1.98 -7.91 -18.78
C ASP A 78 1.74 -8.10 -17.27
N LEU A 79 0.57 -8.61 -16.92
CA LEU A 79 0.10 -8.77 -15.53
C LEU A 79 0.55 -10.11 -14.90
N ALA A 80 1.12 -11.01 -15.70
CA ALA A 80 1.58 -12.32 -15.25
C ALA A 80 3.03 -12.22 -14.77
N LEU A 81 3.33 -12.86 -13.62
CA LEU A 81 4.73 -13.09 -13.24
C LEU A 81 5.40 -13.84 -14.38
N ASP A 82 6.48 -13.30 -14.90
CA ASP A 82 7.21 -13.94 -15.97
C ASP A 82 8.54 -14.52 -15.46
N GLN A 83 9.28 -15.18 -16.35
CA GLN A 83 10.47 -15.93 -16.00
C GLN A 83 11.60 -15.05 -15.42
N HIS A 84 11.60 -13.72 -15.65
CA HIS A 84 12.57 -12.81 -15.03
C HIS A 84 12.33 -12.66 -13.52
N ASP A 85 11.09 -12.69 -13.05
CA ASP A 85 10.75 -12.52 -11.63
C ASP A 85 11.31 -13.63 -10.73
N GLN A 86 11.40 -14.85 -11.28
CA GLN A 86 11.93 -16.02 -10.57
C GLN A 86 13.45 -15.95 -10.37
N THR A 87 14.15 -15.14 -11.16
CA THR A 87 15.61 -14.95 -11.00
C THR A 87 15.92 -13.90 -9.93
N VAL A 88 15.06 -12.90 -9.78
CA VAL A 88 15.16 -11.86 -8.74
C VAL A 88 14.78 -12.40 -7.35
N ALA A 89 13.98 -13.47 -7.30
CA ALA A 89 13.50 -14.12 -6.09
C ALA A 89 14.54 -15.00 -5.34
N ARG A 90 15.78 -15.13 -5.84
CA ARG A 90 16.79 -16.08 -5.34
C ARG A 90 17.67 -15.53 -4.22
#